data_AF-T1W3J7-F1
#
_entry.id   AF-T1W3J7-F1
#
_cell.length_a   1.000
_cell.length_b   1.000
_cell.length_c   1.000
_cell.angle_alpha   90.00
_cell.angle_beta   90.00
_cell.angle_gamma   90.00
#
_symmetry.space_group_name_H-M   'P 1'
#
loop_
_entity.id
_entity.type
_entity.pdbx_description
1 polymer ?
#
loop_
_entity_poly.entity_id
_entity_poly.type
_entity_poly.pdbx_seq_one_letter_code
_entity_poly.pdbx_strand_id
1 'polypeptide(L)' 'ADKEHVIEALRRAKFKFPGRQKIHISKKWGFTKFNADEFEDMVAEKRLIPDGCGVKYIPNRGPLDKWRALHS' A
#
# COMPACT_ATOMS: atom_id res chain seq x y z
N ALA A 1 9.07 15.03 4.29
CA ALA A 1 10.38 15.39 4.88
C ALA A 1 11.34 14.20 4.96
N ASP A 2 10.87 12.94 5.01
CA ASP A 2 11.73 11.82 5.41
C ASP A 2 12.26 10.92 4.28
N LYS A 3 11.94 11.23 3.02
CA LYS A 3 12.36 10.40 1.88
C LYS A 3 13.88 10.24 1.80
N GLU A 4 14.62 11.33 1.95
CA GLU A 4 16.09 11.32 1.90
C GLU A 4 16.68 10.59 3.12
N HIS A 5 16.11 10.80 4.31
CA HIS A 5 16.50 10.10 5.53
C HIS A 5 16.35 8.59 5.40
N VAL A 6 15.24 8.11 4.81
CA VAL A 6 15.00 6.68 4.59
C VAL A 6 16.00 6.10 3.58
N ILE A 7 16.32 6.83 2.50
CA ILE A 7 17.32 6.38 1.53
C ILE A 7 18.69 6.25 2.18
N GLU A 8 19.11 7.21 3.01
CA GLU A 8 20.39 7.17 3.73
C GLU A 8 20.42 6.03 4.76
N ALA A 9 19.32 5.80 5.49
CA ALA A 9 19.22 4.69 6.43
C ALA A 9 19.37 3.32 5.72
N LEU A 10 18.69 3.13 4.58
CA LEU A 10 18.80 1.90 3.78
C LEU A 10 20.19 1.76 3.13
N ARG A 11 20.84 2.88 2.75
CA ARG A 11 22.22 2.88 2.27
C ARG A 11 23.17 2.37 3.35
N ARG A 12 22.99 2.79 4.61
CA ARG A 12 23.77 2.32 5.76
C ARG A 12 23.50 0.85 6.08
N ALA A 13 22.23 0.43 6.05
CA ALA A 13 21.83 -0.95 6.31
C ALA A 13 22.45 -1.93 5.30
N LYS A 14 22.55 -1.53 4.04
CA LYS A 14 23.13 -2.34 2.97
C LYS A 14 24.57 -2.78 3.23
N PHE A 15 25.37 -2.02 4.00
CA PHE A 15 26.75 -2.42 4.36
C PHE A 15 26.83 -3.68 5.24
N LYS A 16 25.70 -4.13 5.80
CA LYS A 16 25.64 -5.36 6.61
C LYS A 16 25.44 -6.64 5.78
N PHE A 17 25.11 -6.51 4.49
CA PHE A 17 24.85 -7.65 3.61
C PHE A 17 25.94 -7.76 2.53
N PRO A 18 26.39 -8.99 2.17
CA PRO A 18 27.34 -9.17 1.08
C PRO A 18 26.73 -8.78 -0.27
N GLY A 19 27.59 -8.38 -1.21
CA GLY A 19 27.19 -8.04 -2.58
C GLY A 19 26.55 -6.65 -2.75
N ARG A 20 25.93 -6.40 -3.92
CA ARG A 20 25.41 -5.08 -4.31
C ARG A 20 23.88 -5.07 -4.39
N GLN A 21 23.23 -4.66 -3.31
CA GLN A 21 21.79 -4.36 -3.28
C GLN A 21 21.41 -3.02 -3.95
N LYS A 22 20.22 -2.89 -4.52
CA LYS A 22 19.70 -1.62 -5.05
C LYS A 22 18.53 -1.15 -4.18
N ILE A 23 18.48 0.15 -3.89
CA ILE A 23 17.35 0.77 -3.19
C ILE A 23 16.37 1.24 -4.26
N HIS A 24 15.11 0.82 -4.14
CA HIS A 24 14.04 1.18 -5.07
C HIS A 24 12.89 1.82 -4.30
N ILE A 25 12.36 2.93 -4.83
CA ILE A 25 11.17 3.58 -4.30
C ILE A 25 9.99 3.02 -5.08
N SER A 26 9.13 2.28 -4.38
CA SER A 26 7.91 1.73 -4.97
C SER A 26 6.95 2.85 -5.35
N LYS A 27 6.17 2.63 -6.43
CA LYS A 27 5.00 3.45 -6.79
C LYS A 27 3.73 3.07 -6.02
N LYS A 28 3.79 1.96 -5.28
CA LYS A 28 2.66 1.43 -4.51
C LYS A 28 2.39 2.27 -3.27
N TRP A 29 1.14 2.27 -2.82
CA TRP A 29 0.75 2.89 -1.57
C TRP A 29 1.22 2.04 -0.38
N GLY A 30 2.31 2.46 0.28
CA GLY A 30 2.88 1.78 1.44
C GLY A 30 3.18 0.30 1.18
N PHE A 31 2.68 -0.59 2.04
CA PHE A 31 2.81 -2.05 1.91
C PHE A 31 1.61 -2.72 1.23
N THR A 32 0.84 -1.97 0.46
CA THR A 32 -0.27 -2.52 -0.33
C THR A 32 0.20 -2.92 -1.73
N LYS A 33 -0.67 -3.64 -2.46
CA LYS A 33 -0.42 -4.01 -3.85
C LYS A 33 -0.82 -2.93 -4.87
N PHE A 34 -1.56 -1.91 -4.43
CA PHE A 34 -2.15 -0.88 -5.28
C PHE A 34 -1.19 0.30 -5.47
N ASN A 35 -1.28 0.98 -6.61
CA ASN A 35 -0.47 2.17 -6.87
C ASN A 35 -1.01 3.37 -6.09
N ALA A 36 -0.13 4.31 -5.77
CA ALA A 36 -0.49 5.48 -4.97
C ALA A 36 -1.45 6.45 -5.68
N ASP A 37 -1.42 6.48 -7.01
CA ASP A 37 -2.32 7.28 -7.86
C ASP A 37 -3.76 6.77 -7.82
N GLU A 38 -3.97 5.44 -7.89
CA GLU A 38 -5.29 4.82 -7.88
C GLU A 38 -5.86 4.58 -6.48
N PHE A 39 -5.00 4.60 -5.45
CA PHE A 39 -5.39 4.17 -4.09
C PHE A 39 -6.48 5.05 -3.48
N GLU A 40 -6.34 6.37 -3.60
CA GLU A 40 -7.31 7.32 -3.04
C GLU A 40 -8.69 7.17 -3.72
N ASP A 41 -8.71 7.00 -5.04
CA ASP A 41 -9.93 6.76 -5.81
C ASP A 41 -10.60 5.44 -5.39
N MET A 42 -9.83 4.36 -5.28
CA MET A 42 -10.37 3.06 -4.84
C MET A 42 -10.89 3.07 -3.40
N VAL A 43 -10.34 3.91 -2.52
CA VAL A 43 -10.87 4.13 -1.17
C VAL A 43 -12.16 4.95 -1.22
N ALA A 44 -12.20 6.02 -2.03
CA ALA A 44 -13.40 6.83 -2.23
C ALA A 44 -14.58 6.03 -2.81
N GLU A 45 -14.30 5.10 -3.74
CA GLU A 45 -15.26 4.14 -4.28
C GLU A 45 -15.66 3.03 -3.29
N LYS A 46 -15.14 3.04 -2.06
CA LYS A 46 -15.31 1.98 -1.04
C LYS A 46 -14.88 0.58 -1.54
N ARG A 47 -13.99 0.50 -2.52
CA ARG A 47 -13.41 -0.78 -3.00
C ARG A 47 -12.25 -1.25 -2.11
N LEU A 48 -11.63 -0.33 -1.38
CA LEU A 48 -10.61 -0.60 -0.38
C LEU A 48 -11.06 -0.11 0.98
N ILE A 49 -11.04 -1.01 1.98
CA ILE A 49 -11.24 -0.65 3.39
C ILE A 49 -9.90 -0.73 4.11
N PRO A 50 -9.49 0.33 4.84
CA PRO A 50 -8.33 0.27 5.73
C PRO A 50 -8.47 -0.84 6.78
N ASP A 51 -7.45 -1.70 6.91
CA ASP A 51 -7.44 -2.82 7.85
C ASP A 51 -6.11 -2.84 8.62
N GLY A 52 -5.90 -1.77 9.41
CA GLY A 52 -4.63 -1.54 10.11
C GLY A 52 -3.49 -1.21 9.13
N CYS A 53 -2.42 -2.01 9.14
CA CYS A 53 -1.28 -1.80 8.24
C CYS A 53 -1.59 -2.17 6.77
N GLY A 54 -2.64 -2.97 6.54
CA GLY A 54 -3.04 -3.42 5.22
C GLY A 54 -4.37 -2.83 4.75
N VAL A 55 -4.88 -3.37 3.65
CA VAL A 55 -6.21 -3.03 3.11
C VAL A 55 -6.98 -4.28 2.74
N LYS A 56 -8.28 -4.25 3.00
CA LYS A 56 -9.24 -5.25 2.51
C LYS A 56 -9.80 -4.78 1.17
N TYR A 57 -9.62 -5.61 0.15
CA TYR A 57 -10.22 -5.39 -1.16
C TYR A 57 -11.63 -5.98 -1.22
N ILE A 58 -12.59 -5.17 -1.63
CA ILE A 58 -13.98 -5.58 -1.82
C ILE A 58 -14.22 -5.80 -3.31
N PRO A 59 -14.37 -7.06 -3.75
CA PRO A 59 -14.76 -7.35 -5.12
C PRO A 59 -16.27 -7.15 -5.31
N ASN A 60 -16.69 -6.97 -6.57
CA ASN A 60 -18.11 -7.02 -6.96
C ASN A 60 -18.68 -8.46 -6.96
N ARG A 61 -18.04 -9.38 -6.23
CA ARG A 61 -18.39 -10.79 -6.14
C ARG A 61 -18.64 -11.13 -4.68
N GLY A 62 -19.91 -11.22 -4.30
CA GLY A 62 -20.34 -11.57 -2.96
C GLY A 62 -21.85 -11.36 -2.78
N PRO A 63 -22.42 -11.75 -1.63
CA PRO A 63 -23.82 -11.50 -1.33
C PRO A 63 -24.15 -10.00 -1.36
N LEU A 64 -25.32 -9.65 -1.91
CA LEU A 64 -25.76 -8.26 -2.03
C LEU A 64 -25.90 -7.58 -0.66
N ASP A 65 -26.21 -8.33 0.40
CA ASP A 65 -26.31 -7.80 1.76
C ASP A 65 -25.00 -7.18 2.25
N LYS A 66 -23.85 -7.75 1.86
CA LYS A 66 -22.54 -7.16 2.19
C LYS A 66 -22.32 -5.84 1.48
N TRP A 67 -22.78 -5.73 0.23
CA TRP A 67 -22.71 -4.47 -0.51
C TRP A 67 -23.64 -3.41 0.10
N ARG A 68 -24.85 -3.81 0.49
CA ARG A 68 -25.82 -2.93 1.18
C ARG A 68 -25.26 -2.42 2.50
N ALA A 69 -24.69 -3.28 3.33
CA ALA A 69 -24.10 -2.89 4.62
C ALA A 69 -22.91 -1.92 4.51
N LEU A 70 -22.23 -1.89 3.35
CA LEU A 70 -21.14 -0.96 3.07
C LEU A 70 -21.65 0.43 2.61
N HIS A 71 -22.82 0.44 1.98
CA HIS A 71 -23.42 1.63 1.36
C HIS A 71 -24.58 2.24 2.16
N SER A 72 -25.05 1.55 3.21
CA SER A 72 -25.87 2.13 4.28
C SER A 72 -25.06 3.12 5.10
#